data_AF-G6AUM5-F1
#
_entry.id   AF-G6AUM5-F1
#
_cell.length_a   1.000
_cell.length_b   1.000
_cell.length_c   1.000
_cell.angle_alpha   90.00
_cell.angle_beta   90.00
_cell.angle_gamma   90.00
#
_symmetry.space_group_name_H-M   'P 1'
#
loop_
_entity.id
_entity.type
_entity.pdbx_description
1 polymer ?
#
loop_
_entity_poly.entity_id
_entity_poly.type
_entity_poly.pdbx_seq_one_letter_code
_entity_poly.pdbx_strand_id
1 'polypeptide(L)' 'MAVCPNCGAYYVYHTVCPTCGYYRGKVAIVKEVAE' A
#
# COMPACT_ATOMS: atom_id res chain seq x y z
N MET A 1 -9.76 -3.67 -8.87
CA MET A 1 -8.61 -2.90 -8.34
C MET A 1 -9.15 -1.75 -7.51
N ALA A 2 -8.55 -1.47 -6.36
CA ALA A 2 -8.91 -0.36 -5.48
C ALA A 2 -7.81 0.71 -5.50
N VAL A 3 -8.17 1.96 -5.19
CA VAL A 3 -7.19 3.03 -4.98
C VAL A 3 -6.71 2.98 -3.53
N CYS A 4 -5.39 2.95 -3.32
CA CYS A 4 -4.81 2.94 -1.99
C CYS A 4 -5.06 4.30 -1.31
N PRO A 5 -5.63 4.34 -0.09
CA PRO A 5 -5.89 5.60 0.61
C PRO A 5 -4.62 6.28 1.13
N ASN A 6 -3.47 5.58 1.14
CA ASN A 6 -2.20 6.13 1.62
C ASN A 6 -1.39 6.77 0.47
N CYS A 7 -1.24 6.08 -0.66
CA CYS A 7 -0.38 6.54 -1.76
C CYS A 7 -1.11 6.85 -3.08
N GLY A 8 -2.42 6.57 -3.18
CA GLY A 8 -3.20 6.80 -4.41
C GLY A 8 -2.97 5.79 -5.54
N ALA A 9 -2.05 4.83 -5.39
CA ALA A 9 -1.83 3.80 -6.39
C ALA A 9 -2.96 2.76 -6.44
N TYR A 10 -3.19 2.17 -7.61
CA TYR A 10 -4.10 1.03 -7.74
C TYR A 10 -3.47 -0.23 -7.14
N TYR A 11 -4.26 -0.99 -6.39
CA TYR A 11 -3.86 -2.27 -5.81
C TYR A 11 -4.97 -3.32 -5.95
N VAL A 12 -4.62 -4.58 -5.72
CA VAL A 12 -5.57 -5.70 -5.78
C VAL A 12 -6.41 -5.71 -4.51
N TYR A 13 -7.72 -5.92 -4.65
CA TYR A 13 -8.63 -5.96 -3.51
C TYR A 13 -8.17 -7.00 -2.47
N HIS A 14 -8.32 -6.65 -1.20
CA HIS A 14 -7.92 -7.47 -0.05
C HIS A 14 -6.43 -7.86 0.01
N THR A 15 -5.56 -7.16 -0.72
CA THR A 15 -4.11 -7.34 -0.63
C THR A 15 -3.44 -6.09 -0.09
N VAL A 16 -2.21 -6.25 0.42
CA VAL A 16 -1.37 -5.11 0.81
C VAL A 16 -1.00 -4.31 -0.43
N CYS A 17 -1.01 -2.99 -0.32
CA CYS A 17 -0.60 -2.13 -1.43
C CYS A 17 0.88 -2.41 -1.78
N PRO A 18 1.19 -2.85 -3.01
CA PRO A 18 2.56 -3.23 -3.37
C PRO A 18 3.48 -2.02 -3.50
N THR A 19 2.96 -0.80 -3.67
CA THR A 19 3.76 0.41 -3.77
C THR A 19 4.22 0.90 -2.41
N CYS A 20 3.30 1.12 -1.47
CA CYS A 20 3.61 1.72 -0.16
C CYS A 20 3.55 0.75 1.03
N GLY A 21 3.18 -0.52 0.83
CA GLY A 21 3.12 -1.51 1.93
C GLY A 21 1.97 -1.31 2.91
N TYR A 22 1.01 -0.43 2.61
CA TYR A 22 -0.12 -0.11 3.48
C TYR A 22 -1.32 -1.03 3.27
N TYR A 23 -1.98 -1.43 4.36
CA TYR A 23 -3.23 -2.19 4.33
C TYR A 23 -4.10 -1.91 5.55
N ARG A 24 -5.37 -1.56 5.32
CA ARG A 24 -6.43 -1.42 6.34
C ARG A 24 -6.02 -0.65 7.61
N GLY A 25 -5.47 0.55 7.47
CA GLY A 25 -5.16 1.39 8.63
C GLY A 25 -3.74 1.24 9.16
N LYS A 26 -2.96 0.28 8.67
CA LYS A 26 -1.63 -0.06 9.20
C LYS A 26 -0.60 -0.21 8.07
N VAL A 27 0.66 0.10 8.39
CA VAL A 27 1.80 -0.23 7.54
C VAL A 27 2.09 -1.72 7.75
N ALA A 28 1.77 -2.54 6.75
CA ALA A 28 2.02 -3.97 6.80
C ALA A 28 3.46 -4.30 6.39
N ILE A 29 4.05 -3.46 5.54
CA ILE A 29 5.44 -3.58 5.10
C ILE A 29 6.07 -2.21 5.22
N VAL A 30 7.12 -2.09 6.04
CA VAL A 30 7.94 -0.88 6.06
C VAL A 30 8.84 -0.93 4.84
N LYS A 31 8.41 -0.24 3.78
CA LYS A 31 9.32 0.07 2.68
C LYS A 31 10.07 1.32 3.10
N GLU A 32 11.31 1.13 3.56
CA GLU A 32 12.28 2.21 3.54
C GLU A 32 12.32 2.68 2.08
N VAL A 33 11.96 3.94 1.86
CA VAL A 33 12.04 4.57 0.55
C VAL A 33 13.51 4.49 0.17
N ALA A 34 13.87 3.49 -0.64
CA ALA A 34 15.18 3.43 -1.25
C ALA A 34 15.29 4.68 -2.13
N GLU A 35 16.25 5.51 -1.75
CA GLU A 35 16.67 6.76 -2.37
C GLU A 35 16.85 6.64 -3.90
#